data_AF-A0A7R9YGZ1-F1
#
_entry.id   AF-A0A7R9YGZ1-F1
#
_cell.length_a   1.000
_cell.length_b   1.000
_cell.length_c   1.000
_cell.angle_alpha   90.00
_cell.angle_beta   90.00
_cell.angle_gamma   90.00
#
_symmetry.space_group_name_H-M   'P 1'
#
loop_
_entity.id
_entity.type
_entity.pdbx_description
1 polymer ?
#
loop_
_entity_poly.entity_id
_entity_poly.type
_entity_poly.pdbx_seq_one_letter_code
_entity_poly.pdbx_strand_id
1 'polypeptide(L)'
;GAKPIAQRKVAETPKLDALIAKRDYVGAITLLEFELQSQRDAHSASGWQHNPTTGEYEWVAGGAQPPRPDASTEEVRRLLWLAYAAFHCGDFKKALDTYAKLEEEHGYADPELHTHAACCLLGLGWYRDADERAARSPPSALQNRLLFHVAHRLNDEAKLMEHHQQLQDTTEDQLSLASIHYLRNHFQEATDIYKR
;
A
#
# COMPACT_ATOMS: atom_id res chain seq x y z
N GLY A 1 0.13 -44.70 33.78
CA GLY A 1 -0.82 -43.63 33.45
C GLY A 1 -0.27 -42.80 32.33
N ALA A 2 -0.90 -42.81 31.15
CA ALA A 2 -0.50 -41.99 30.02
C ALA A 2 -0.96 -40.54 30.26
N LYS A 3 -0.06 -39.56 30.09
CA LYS A 3 -0.41 -38.14 30.13
C LYS A 3 -1.23 -37.78 28.87
N PRO A 4 -2.25 -36.91 28.96
CA PRO A 4 -3.00 -36.49 27.78
C PRO A 4 -2.12 -35.65 26.86
N ILE A 5 -2.15 -35.95 25.56
CA ILE A 5 -1.55 -35.11 24.52
C ILE A 5 -2.41 -33.84 24.41
N ALA A 6 -1.82 -32.68 24.65
CA ALA A 6 -2.50 -31.40 24.54
C ALA A 6 -3.00 -31.21 23.09
N GLN A 7 -4.30 -31.11 22.91
CA GLN A 7 -4.91 -30.78 21.62
C GLN A 7 -4.49 -29.36 21.25
N ARG A 8 -3.65 -29.24 20.21
CA ARG A 8 -3.23 -27.95 19.65
C ARG A 8 -4.47 -27.31 19.03
N LYS A 9 -5.02 -26.27 19.65
CA LYS A 9 -6.09 -25.46 19.05
C LYS A 9 -5.59 -24.96 17.68
N VAL A 10 -6.29 -25.32 16.62
CA VAL A 10 -6.07 -24.73 15.29
C VAL A 10 -6.42 -23.25 15.44
N ALA A 11 -5.42 -22.38 15.30
CA ALA A 11 -5.64 -20.95 15.34
C ALA A 11 -6.45 -20.55 14.11
N GLU A 12 -7.54 -19.81 14.32
CA GLU A 12 -8.36 -19.27 13.24
C GLU A 12 -7.51 -18.28 12.42
N THR A 13 -7.60 -18.35 11.08
CA THR A 13 -6.83 -17.47 10.20
C THR A 13 -7.17 -16.01 10.52
N PRO A 14 -6.16 -15.16 10.81
CA PRO A 14 -6.42 -13.76 11.14
C PRO A 14 -7.02 -13.03 9.92
N LYS A 15 -8.01 -12.17 10.18
CA LYS A 15 -8.64 -11.33 9.15
C LYS A 15 -7.85 -10.06 8.92
N LEU A 16 -7.78 -9.59 7.68
CA LEU A 16 -7.07 -8.37 7.30
C LEU A 16 -7.47 -7.17 8.17
N ASP A 17 -8.77 -6.91 8.31
CA ASP A 17 -9.27 -5.77 9.10
C ASP A 17 -8.78 -5.79 10.56
N ALA A 18 -8.68 -6.99 11.14
CA ALA A 18 -8.19 -7.16 12.51
C ALA A 18 -6.69 -6.88 12.62
N LEU A 19 -5.91 -7.20 11.58
CA LEU A 19 -4.48 -6.90 11.51
C LEU A 19 -4.25 -5.40 11.33
N ILE A 20 -4.99 -4.76 10.42
CA ILE A 20 -4.92 -3.31 10.19
C ILE A 20 -5.32 -2.53 11.44
N ALA A 21 -6.41 -2.91 12.12
CA ALA A 21 -6.85 -2.27 13.35
C ALA A 21 -5.82 -2.35 14.48
N LYS A 22 -5.04 -3.44 14.52
CA LYS A 22 -3.94 -3.64 15.50
C LYS A 22 -2.62 -3.03 15.05
N ARG A 23 -2.56 -2.41 13.86
CA ARG A 23 -1.33 -1.96 13.21
C ARG A 23 -0.29 -3.08 13.04
N ASP A 24 -0.76 -4.32 12.92
CA ASP A 24 0.07 -5.49 12.61
C ASP A 24 0.28 -5.58 11.09
N TYR A 25 1.07 -4.64 10.57
CA TYR A 25 1.32 -4.53 9.14
C TYR A 25 2.15 -5.70 8.60
N VAL A 26 3.04 -6.27 9.41
CA VAL A 26 3.82 -7.48 9.04
C VAL A 26 2.88 -8.68 8.86
N GLY A 27 1.93 -8.87 9.78
CA GLY A 27 0.89 -9.89 9.65
C GLY A 27 0.01 -9.66 8.42
N ALA A 28 -0.39 -8.39 8.17
CA ALA A 28 -1.21 -8.03 7.01
C ALA A 28 -0.50 -8.32 5.69
N ILE A 29 0.78 -7.92 5.55
CA ILE A 29 1.62 -8.22 4.38
C ILE A 29 1.69 -9.72 4.16
N THR A 30 2.00 -10.49 5.22
CA THR A 30 2.11 -11.96 5.14
C THR A 30 0.82 -12.61 4.65
N LEU A 31 -0.33 -12.18 5.18
CA LEU A 31 -1.64 -12.68 4.78
C LEU A 31 -1.92 -12.37 3.29
N LEU A 32 -1.70 -11.13 2.87
CA LEU A 32 -1.99 -10.67 1.51
C LEU A 32 -1.09 -11.34 0.47
N GLU A 33 0.20 -11.51 0.77
CA GLU A 33 1.13 -12.24 -0.11
C GLU A 33 0.72 -13.70 -0.25
N PHE A 34 0.32 -14.35 0.84
CA PHE A 34 -0.19 -15.72 0.80
C PHE A 34 -1.46 -15.83 -0.04
N GLU A 35 -2.41 -14.91 0.12
CA GLU A 35 -3.65 -14.89 -0.68
C GLU A 35 -3.37 -14.68 -2.17
N LEU A 36 -2.51 -13.72 -2.52
CA LEU A 36 -2.12 -13.44 -3.90
C LEU A 36 -1.37 -14.63 -4.53
N GLN A 37 -0.45 -15.25 -3.80
CA GLN A 37 0.27 -16.43 -4.28
C GLN A 37 -0.69 -17.61 -4.49
N SER A 38 -1.58 -17.87 -3.53
CA SER A 38 -2.58 -18.94 -3.63
C SER A 38 -3.48 -18.76 -4.85
N GLN A 39 -3.85 -17.52 -5.18
CA GLN A 39 -4.64 -17.22 -6.38
C GLN A 39 -3.87 -17.45 -7.68
N ARG A 40 -2.59 -17.04 -7.71
CA ARG A 40 -1.71 -17.28 -8.86
C ARG A 40 -1.47 -18.76 -9.09
N ASP A 41 -1.20 -19.52 -8.04
CA ASP A 41 -1.00 -20.97 -8.11
C ASP A 41 -2.25 -21.67 -8.63
N ALA A 42 -3.43 -21.29 -8.13
CA ALA A 42 -4.71 -21.82 -8.61
C ALA A 42 -4.97 -21.48 -10.09
N HIS A 43 -4.60 -20.26 -10.52
CA HIS A 43 -4.71 -19.86 -11.92
C HIS A 43 -3.75 -20.68 -12.82
N SER A 44 -2.49 -20.81 -12.41
CA SER A 44 -1.47 -21.57 -13.15
C SER A 44 -1.75 -23.08 -13.22
N ALA A 45 -2.37 -23.64 -12.20
CA ALA A 45 -2.78 -25.05 -12.19
C ALA A 45 -4.10 -25.30 -12.96
N SER A 46 -4.79 -24.24 -13.41
CA SER A 46 -6.01 -24.35 -14.21
C SER A 46 -5.69 -24.51 -15.70
N GLY A 47 -6.41 -25.38 -16.40
CA GLY A 47 -6.21 -25.55 -17.84
C GLY A 47 -6.94 -26.74 -18.44
N TRP A 48 -6.96 -26.80 -19.77
CA TRP A 48 -7.39 -28.00 -20.49
C TRP A 48 -6.38 -29.12 -20.30
N GLN A 49 -6.83 -30.26 -19.78
CA GLN A 49 -6.02 -31.45 -19.58
C GLN A 49 -6.67 -32.63 -20.29
N HIS A 50 -5.85 -33.47 -20.92
CA HIS A 50 -6.33 -34.69 -21.58
C HIS A 50 -6.65 -35.76 -20.53
N ASN A 51 -7.89 -36.23 -20.50
CA ASN A 51 -8.34 -37.33 -19.65
C ASN A 51 -8.03 -38.68 -20.32
N PRO A 52 -7.09 -39.49 -19.80
CA PRO A 52 -6.70 -40.76 -20.42
C PRO A 52 -7.75 -41.87 -20.34
N THR A 53 -8.78 -41.70 -19.49
CA THR A 53 -9.85 -42.69 -19.30
C THR A 53 -10.98 -42.49 -20.30
N THR A 54 -11.34 -41.23 -20.56
CA THR A 54 -12.41 -40.86 -21.51
C THR A 54 -11.88 -40.54 -22.90
N GLY A 55 -10.60 -40.17 -23.02
CA GLY A 55 -9.98 -39.70 -24.27
C GLY A 55 -10.34 -38.25 -24.64
N GLU A 56 -11.06 -37.54 -23.76
CA GLU A 56 -11.51 -36.17 -23.98
C GLU A 56 -10.60 -35.16 -23.28
N TYR A 57 -10.60 -33.92 -23.75
CA TYR A 57 -10.00 -32.81 -23.01
C TYR A 57 -11.02 -32.24 -22.05
N GLU A 58 -10.65 -32.12 -20.78
CA GLU A 58 -11.47 -31.55 -19.73
C GLU A 58 -10.79 -30.33 -19.13
N TRP A 59 -11.58 -29.30 -18.80
CA TRP A 59 -11.06 -28.17 -18.04
C TRP A 59 -10.85 -28.61 -16.58
N VAL A 60 -9.61 -28.62 -16.14
CA VAL A 60 -9.24 -28.88 -14.74
C VAL A 60 -9.00 -27.54 -14.07
N ALA A 61 -9.82 -27.22 -13.06
CA ALA A 61 -9.58 -26.05 -12.22
C ALA A 61 -8.42 -26.37 -11.26
N GLY A 62 -7.40 -25.51 -11.26
CA GLY A 62 -6.24 -25.59 -10.37
C GLY A 62 -6.52 -25.23 -8.91
N GLY A 63 -7.78 -25.01 -8.56
CA GLY A 63 -8.26 -24.66 -7.23
C GLY A 63 -9.74 -25.03 -7.06
N ALA A 64 -10.26 -24.88 -5.84
CA ALA A 64 -11.62 -25.32 -5.48
C ALA A 64 -12.76 -24.59 -6.22
N GLN A 65 -12.50 -23.45 -6.88
CA GLN A 65 -13.48 -22.73 -7.68
C GLN A 65 -12.83 -22.07 -8.91
N PRO A 66 -13.55 -21.96 -10.06
CA PRO A 66 -13.12 -21.13 -11.19
C PRO A 66 -12.99 -19.65 -10.78
N PRO A 67 -12.17 -18.85 -11.49
CA PRO A 67 -12.06 -17.42 -11.22
C PRO A 67 -13.42 -16.76 -11.34
N ARG A 68 -13.81 -16.06 -10.28
CA ARG A 68 -15.07 -15.31 -10.24
C ARG A 68 -14.97 -14.06 -11.14
N PRO A 69 -16.11 -13.52 -11.63
CA PRO A 69 -16.10 -12.31 -12.45
C PRO A 69 -15.45 -11.08 -11.79
N ASP A 70 -15.42 -11.04 -10.45
CA ASP A 70 -14.85 -9.97 -9.61
C ASP A 70 -13.39 -10.21 -9.21
N ALA A 71 -12.75 -11.28 -9.70
CA ALA A 71 -11.41 -11.67 -9.28
C ALA A 71 -10.36 -10.58 -9.51
N SER A 72 -10.46 -9.81 -10.61
CA SER A 72 -9.55 -8.70 -10.89
C SER A 72 -9.74 -7.53 -9.92
N THR A 73 -10.98 -7.20 -9.55
CA THR A 73 -11.28 -6.16 -8.56
C THR A 73 -10.75 -6.54 -7.17
N GLU A 74 -10.89 -7.80 -6.80
CA GLU A 74 -10.38 -8.33 -5.54
C GLU A 74 -8.84 -8.38 -5.50
N GLU A 75 -8.18 -8.73 -6.60
CA GLU A 75 -6.72 -8.64 -6.72
C GLU A 75 -6.22 -7.21 -6.56
N VAL A 76 -6.82 -6.24 -7.29
CA VAL A 76 -6.51 -4.82 -7.15
C VAL A 76 -6.66 -4.36 -5.70
N ARG A 77 -7.76 -4.75 -5.03
CA ARG A 77 -7.99 -4.43 -3.62
C ARG A 77 -6.89 -5.01 -2.73
N ARG A 78 -6.48 -6.26 -2.92
CA ARG A 78 -5.39 -6.89 -2.14
C ARG A 78 -4.06 -6.18 -2.34
N LEU A 79 -3.74 -5.82 -3.58
CA LEU A 79 -2.50 -5.10 -3.92
C LEU A 79 -2.47 -3.70 -3.30
N LEU A 80 -3.59 -2.97 -3.31
CA LEU A 80 -3.70 -1.68 -2.62
C LEU A 80 -3.46 -1.81 -1.12
N TRP A 81 -4.06 -2.83 -0.47
CA TRP A 81 -3.82 -3.10 0.95
C TRP A 81 -2.39 -3.58 1.24
N LEU A 82 -1.77 -4.30 0.30
CA LEU A 82 -0.38 -4.75 0.43
C LEU A 82 0.56 -3.55 0.38
N ALA A 83 0.36 -2.63 -0.57
CA ALA A 83 1.13 -1.41 -0.68
C ALA A 83 0.96 -0.52 0.57
N TYR A 84 -0.28 -0.38 1.04
CA TYR A 84 -0.60 0.34 2.28
C TYR A 84 0.12 -0.24 3.49
N ALA A 85 0.01 -1.56 3.70
CA ALA A 85 0.64 -2.23 4.84
C ALA A 85 2.18 -2.15 4.75
N ALA A 86 2.76 -2.34 3.56
CA ALA A 86 4.20 -2.18 3.33
C ALA A 86 4.67 -0.76 3.68
N PHE A 87 3.96 0.28 3.21
CA PHE A 87 4.28 1.67 3.51
C PHE A 87 4.26 1.94 5.02
N HIS A 88 3.21 1.51 5.72
CA HIS A 88 3.09 1.72 7.16
C HIS A 88 4.00 0.84 8.02
N CYS A 89 4.54 -0.24 7.45
CA CYS A 89 5.61 -1.03 8.05
C CYS A 89 7.00 -0.39 7.85
N GLY A 90 7.11 0.66 7.04
CA GLY A 90 8.38 1.30 6.66
C GLY A 90 9.11 0.62 5.50
N ASP A 91 8.50 -0.40 4.87
CA ASP A 91 9.03 -1.04 3.66
C ASP A 91 8.57 -0.27 2.41
N PHE A 92 9.12 0.93 2.25
CA PHE A 92 8.77 1.83 1.15
C PHE A 92 9.10 1.25 -0.23
N LYS A 93 10.10 0.38 -0.32
CA LYS A 93 10.47 -0.26 -1.59
C LYS A 93 9.41 -1.27 -2.02
N LYS A 94 8.95 -2.14 -1.11
CA LYS A 94 7.85 -3.06 -1.40
C LYS A 94 6.56 -2.31 -1.77
N ALA A 95 6.24 -1.24 -1.05
CA ALA A 95 5.08 -0.43 -1.36
C ALA A 95 5.17 0.16 -2.78
N LEU A 96 6.31 0.77 -3.13
CA LEU A 96 6.56 1.32 -4.46
C LEU A 96 6.47 0.26 -5.57
N ASP A 97 7.08 -0.92 -5.36
CA ASP A 97 7.02 -2.03 -6.32
C ASP A 97 5.59 -2.53 -6.52
N THR A 98 4.80 -2.56 -5.44
CA THR A 98 3.39 -2.96 -5.50
C THR A 98 2.55 -1.95 -6.28
N TYR A 99 2.80 -0.65 -6.11
CA TYR A 99 2.14 0.39 -6.91
C TYR A 99 2.56 0.34 -8.39
N ALA A 100 3.82 0.07 -8.68
CA ALA A 100 4.30 -0.10 -10.07
C ALA A 100 3.62 -1.31 -10.74
N LYS A 101 3.51 -2.43 -10.02
CA LYS A 101 2.77 -3.62 -10.47
C LYS A 101 1.29 -3.31 -10.73
N LEU A 102 0.63 -2.59 -9.82
CA LEU A 102 -0.76 -2.15 -10.00
C LEU A 102 -0.95 -1.33 -11.28
N GLU A 103 -0.05 -0.37 -11.54
CA GLU A 103 -0.06 0.45 -12.75
C GLU A 103 0.13 -0.40 -14.02
N GLU A 104 1.08 -1.35 -14.00
CA GLU A 104 1.40 -2.22 -15.14
C GLU A 104 0.27 -3.21 -15.46
N GLU A 105 -0.27 -3.89 -14.44
CA GLU A 105 -1.22 -5.00 -14.63
C GLU A 105 -2.68 -4.52 -14.69
N HIS A 106 -3.02 -3.39 -14.07
CA HIS A 106 -4.40 -2.93 -13.92
C HIS A 106 -4.62 -1.47 -14.36
N GLY A 107 -3.58 -0.77 -14.80
CA GLY A 107 -3.66 0.61 -15.25
C GLY A 107 -3.98 1.61 -14.14
N TYR A 108 -4.55 2.75 -14.53
CA TYR A 108 -4.90 3.86 -13.63
C TYR A 108 -6.23 3.61 -12.88
N ALA A 109 -6.32 2.49 -12.16
CA ALA A 109 -7.52 2.12 -11.41
C ALA A 109 -7.79 3.04 -10.18
N ASP A 110 -6.75 3.72 -9.68
CA ASP A 110 -6.82 4.63 -8.54
C ASP A 110 -6.21 6.00 -8.90
N PRO A 111 -6.99 7.10 -8.88
CA PRO A 111 -6.50 8.46 -9.15
C PRO A 111 -5.35 8.91 -8.23
N GLU A 112 -5.25 8.35 -7.03
CA GLU A 112 -4.23 8.71 -6.04
C GLU A 112 -2.98 7.82 -6.09
N LEU A 113 -2.96 6.81 -6.97
CA LEU A 113 -1.86 5.83 -7.09
C LEU A 113 -0.49 6.51 -7.24
N HIS A 114 -0.40 7.55 -8.06
CA HIS A 114 0.87 8.27 -8.27
C HIS A 114 1.29 9.07 -7.05
N THR A 115 0.34 9.65 -6.31
CA THR A 115 0.61 10.35 -5.05
C THR A 115 1.11 9.37 -3.99
N HIS A 116 0.47 8.20 -3.85
CA HIS A 116 0.93 7.17 -2.92
C HIS A 116 2.31 6.59 -3.27
N ALA A 117 2.56 6.32 -4.56
CA ALA A 117 3.89 5.93 -5.03
C ALA A 117 4.94 7.01 -4.74
N ALA A 118 4.59 8.28 -4.91
CA ALA A 118 5.47 9.41 -4.60
C ALA A 118 5.73 9.57 -3.10
N CYS A 119 4.78 9.25 -2.22
CA CYS A 119 5.04 9.13 -0.78
C CYS A 119 6.10 8.05 -0.47
N CYS A 120 6.09 6.93 -1.20
CA CYS A 120 7.12 5.89 -1.05
C CYS A 120 8.50 6.41 -1.48
N LEU A 121 8.57 7.14 -2.60
CA LEU A 121 9.81 7.77 -3.08
C LEU A 121 10.38 8.79 -2.09
N LEU A 122 9.51 9.60 -1.46
CA LEU A 122 9.91 10.50 -0.36
C LEU A 122 10.51 9.71 0.82
N GLY A 123 9.89 8.59 1.21
CA GLY A 123 10.39 7.69 2.27
C GLY A 123 11.74 7.04 1.95
N LEU A 124 12.00 6.74 0.67
CA LEU A 124 13.28 6.22 0.17
C LEU A 124 14.37 7.29 0.01
N GLY A 125 14.01 8.56 0.12
CA GLY A 125 14.93 9.67 -0.06
C GLY A 125 15.13 10.10 -1.52
N TRP A 126 14.31 9.59 -2.44
CA TRP A 126 14.39 9.90 -3.87
C TRP A 126 13.50 11.10 -4.20
N TYR A 127 13.87 12.26 -3.69
CA TYR A 127 13.01 13.46 -3.69
C TYR A 127 12.69 14.00 -5.08
N ARG A 128 13.63 13.89 -6.04
CA ARG A 128 13.39 14.34 -7.42
C ARG A 128 12.36 13.46 -8.11
N ASP A 129 12.51 12.15 -7.98
CA ASP A 129 11.55 11.19 -8.52
C ASP A 129 10.17 11.36 -7.84
N ALA A 130 10.14 11.70 -6.55
CA ALA A 130 8.90 12.00 -5.83
C ALA A 130 8.19 13.23 -6.41
N ASP A 131 8.90 14.33 -6.68
CA ASP A 131 8.35 15.55 -7.33
C ASP A 131 7.75 15.22 -8.71
N GLU A 132 8.52 14.54 -9.56
CA GLU A 132 8.10 14.16 -10.90
C GLU A 132 6.91 13.20 -10.92
N ARG A 133 6.89 12.24 -9.98
CA ARG A 133 5.81 11.25 -9.86
C ARG A 133 4.54 11.91 -9.32
N ALA A 134 4.66 12.77 -8.30
CA ALA A 134 3.52 13.49 -7.72
C ALA A 134 2.83 14.38 -8.76
N ALA A 135 3.58 15.02 -9.65
CA ALA A 135 3.04 15.87 -10.74
C ALA A 135 2.14 15.11 -11.73
N ARG A 136 2.15 13.76 -11.73
CA ARG A 136 1.26 12.93 -12.56
C ARG A 136 -0.11 12.66 -11.94
N SER A 137 -0.27 12.97 -10.65
CA SER A 137 -1.57 12.91 -9.96
C SER A 137 -2.37 14.19 -10.13
N PRO A 138 -3.71 14.12 -10.08
CA PRO A 138 -4.52 15.32 -9.93
C PRO A 138 -4.21 16.02 -8.60
N PRO A 139 -4.39 17.36 -8.52
CA PRO A 139 -4.24 18.10 -7.27
C PRO A 139 -5.11 17.54 -6.15
N SER A 140 -4.51 17.29 -4.99
CA SER A 140 -5.19 16.82 -3.78
C SER A 140 -4.49 17.35 -2.53
N ALA A 141 -5.18 17.32 -1.39
CA ALA A 141 -4.59 17.73 -0.10
C ALA A 141 -3.38 16.85 0.27
N LEU A 142 -3.40 15.56 -0.07
CA LEU A 142 -2.26 14.67 0.14
C LEU A 142 -1.08 15.04 -0.77
N GLN A 143 -1.34 15.31 -2.05
CA GLN A 143 -0.31 15.72 -3.00
C GLN A 143 0.34 17.04 -2.56
N ASN A 144 -0.45 18.03 -2.12
CA ASN A 144 0.09 19.31 -1.66
C ASN A 144 1.01 19.13 -0.44
N ARG A 145 0.61 18.34 0.57
CA ARG A 145 1.46 18.02 1.72
C ARG A 145 2.74 17.31 1.28
N LEU A 146 2.64 16.31 0.41
CA LEU A 146 3.80 15.61 -0.15
C LEU A 146 4.79 16.57 -0.81
N LEU A 147 4.29 17.43 -1.70
CA LEU A 147 5.13 18.40 -2.43
C LEU A 147 5.71 19.47 -1.49
N PHE A 148 4.97 19.87 -0.45
CA PHE A 148 5.49 20.73 0.61
C PHE A 148 6.71 20.11 1.30
N HIS A 149 6.64 18.82 1.64
CA HIS A 149 7.78 18.10 2.21
C HIS A 149 8.92 17.93 1.20
N VAL A 150 8.63 17.58 -0.05
CA VAL A 150 9.64 17.39 -1.10
C VAL A 150 10.40 18.69 -1.38
N ALA A 151 9.69 19.82 -1.49
CA ALA A 151 10.30 21.15 -1.67
C ALA A 151 11.27 21.48 -0.53
N HIS A 152 10.91 21.18 0.72
CA HIS A 152 11.83 21.32 1.85
C HIS A 152 13.08 20.44 1.70
N ARG A 153 12.93 19.16 1.34
CA ARG A 153 14.08 18.24 1.17
C ARG A 153 15.01 18.66 0.02
N LEU A 154 14.48 19.33 -1.00
CA LEU A 154 15.23 19.84 -2.14
C LEU A 154 15.79 21.26 -1.91
N ASN A 155 15.49 21.90 -0.78
CA ASN A 155 15.80 23.31 -0.50
C ASN A 155 15.19 24.29 -1.54
N ASP A 156 14.02 23.97 -2.09
CA ASP A 156 13.29 24.85 -3.01
C ASP A 156 12.33 25.74 -2.22
N GLU A 157 12.81 26.88 -1.73
CA GLU A 157 12.02 27.81 -0.92
C GLU A 157 10.82 28.40 -1.70
N ALA A 158 10.90 28.50 -3.02
CA ALA A 158 9.81 29.02 -3.83
C ALA A 158 8.63 28.04 -3.83
N LYS A 159 8.87 26.77 -4.20
CA LYS A 159 7.85 25.71 -4.13
C LYS A 159 7.37 25.48 -2.70
N LEU A 160 8.27 25.58 -1.71
CA LEU A 160 7.92 25.40 -0.31
C LEU A 160 6.84 26.41 0.11
N MET A 161 7.03 27.69 -0.24
CA MET A 161 6.07 28.74 0.08
C MET A 161 4.78 28.62 -0.73
N GLU A 162 4.86 28.16 -1.99
CA GLU A 162 3.68 27.88 -2.82
C GLU A 162 2.79 26.81 -2.19
N HIS A 163 3.34 25.67 -1.79
CA HIS A 163 2.58 24.59 -1.17
C HIS A 163 2.13 24.92 0.25
N HIS A 164 2.91 25.71 1.00
CA HIS A 164 2.52 26.22 2.31
C HIS A 164 1.22 27.04 2.25
N GLN A 165 1.07 27.91 1.25
CA GLN A 165 -0.14 28.75 1.10
C GLN A 165 -1.41 27.95 0.80
N GLN A 166 -1.27 26.70 0.36
CA GLN A 166 -2.38 25.81 0.04
C GLN A 166 -2.79 24.91 1.23
N LEU A 167 -2.03 24.91 2.33
CA LEU A 167 -2.39 24.18 3.55
C LEU A 167 -3.61 24.80 4.22
N GLN A 168 -4.48 23.94 4.78
CA GLN A 168 -5.66 24.35 5.53
C GLN A 168 -5.52 24.04 7.03
N ASP A 169 -6.57 24.30 7.80
CA ASP A 169 -6.64 24.03 9.25
C ASP A 169 -7.03 22.57 9.58
N THR A 170 -6.89 21.65 8.63
CA THR A 170 -7.12 20.22 8.88
C THR A 170 -6.01 19.64 9.76
N THR A 171 -6.32 18.62 10.57
CA THR A 171 -5.33 17.95 11.42
C THR A 171 -4.11 17.51 10.61
N GLU A 172 -4.39 16.91 9.46
CA GLU A 172 -3.44 16.47 8.45
C GLU A 172 -2.44 17.55 8.00
N ASP A 173 -2.95 18.72 7.61
CA ASP A 173 -2.14 19.82 7.10
C ASP A 173 -1.33 20.49 8.23
N GLN A 174 -1.96 20.64 9.40
CA GLN A 174 -1.29 21.20 10.57
C GLN A 174 -0.16 20.30 11.07
N LEU A 175 -0.34 18.97 11.06
CA LEU A 175 0.73 18.03 11.39
C LEU A 175 1.88 18.09 10.37
N SER A 176 1.58 18.24 9.07
CA SER A 176 2.60 18.48 8.05
C SER A 176 3.34 19.81 8.28
N LEU A 177 2.63 20.89 8.58
CA LEU A 177 3.22 22.20 8.89
C LEU A 177 4.14 22.14 10.12
N ALA A 178 3.66 21.54 11.22
CA ALA A 178 4.42 21.37 12.46
C ALA A 178 5.71 20.58 12.22
N SER A 179 5.67 19.54 11.38
CA SER A 179 6.85 18.75 11.07
C SER A 179 7.93 19.56 10.32
N ILE A 180 7.55 20.44 9.39
CA ILE A 180 8.50 21.32 8.70
C ILE A 180 9.06 22.37 9.66
N HIS A 181 8.23 22.93 10.55
CA HIS A 181 8.73 23.80 11.63
C HIS A 181 9.79 23.09 12.47
N TYR A 182 9.52 21.86 12.90
CA TYR A 182 10.48 21.06 13.64
C TYR A 182 11.78 20.83 12.85
N LEU A 183 11.69 20.43 11.58
CA LEU A 183 12.85 20.18 10.72
C LEU A 183 13.69 21.45 10.44
N ARG A 184 13.07 22.64 10.51
CA ARG A 184 13.74 23.95 10.40
C ARG A 184 14.22 24.52 11.74
N ASN A 185 14.13 23.75 12.83
CA ASN A 185 14.45 24.16 14.20
C ASN A 185 13.53 25.25 14.78
N HIS A 186 12.34 25.45 14.22
CA HIS A 186 11.27 26.29 14.76
C HIS A 186 10.45 25.48 15.79
N PHE A 187 11.10 25.07 16.88
CA PHE A 187 10.54 24.09 17.82
C PHE A 187 9.31 24.59 18.57
N GLN A 188 9.23 25.90 18.84
CA GLN A 188 8.10 26.47 19.57
C GLN A 188 6.83 26.40 18.73
N GLU A 189 6.91 26.81 17.47
CA GLU A 189 5.82 26.78 16.49
C GLU A 189 5.33 25.34 16.27
N ALA A 190 6.26 24.39 16.11
CA ALA A 190 5.90 22.98 16.01
C ALA A 190 5.16 22.48 17.27
N THR A 191 5.66 22.83 18.45
CA THR A 191 5.07 22.42 19.75
C THR A 191 3.67 22.98 19.95
N ASP A 192 3.43 24.23 19.54
CA ASP A 192 2.14 24.89 19.70
C ASP A 192 1.06 24.28 18.81
N ILE A 193 1.45 23.71 17.65
CA ILE A 193 0.54 22.95 16.80
C ILE A 193 0.27 21.56 17.39
N TYR A 194 1.30 20.82 17.83
CA TYR A 194 1.14 19.45 18.36
C TYR A 194 0.31 19.34 19.63
N LYS A 195 0.12 20.44 20.37
CA LYS A 195 -0.68 20.48 21.61
C LYS A 195 -2.16 20.73 21.38
N ARG A 196 -2.57 21.19 20.19
CA ARG A 196 -3.97 21.45 19.86
C ARG A 196 -4.69 20.14 19.59
#